data_AF-A0A0G0AXT8-F1
#
_entry.id   AF-A0A0G0AXT8-F1
#
_cell.length_a   1.000
_cell.length_b   1.000
_cell.length_c   1.000
_cell.angle_alpha   90.00
_cell.angle_beta   90.00
_cell.angle_gamma   90.00
#
_symmetry.space_group_name_H-M   'P 1'
#
loop_
_entity.id
_entity.type
_entity.pdbx_description
1 polymer ?
#
loop_
_entity_poly.entity_id
_entity_poly.type
_entity_poly.pdbx_seq_one_letter_code
_entity_poly.pdbx_strand_id
1 'polypeptide(L)'
;MTTVKTPLKYCGFSSCFRREAGAYGKDLKGILRGHQFDKIEMFIYAREGEAWQMHEYLQAVAERFWQSLEIPYQVLLMCSGDIGAPNAKKYDTEGWLPGERQYRALGSCSNDTDFQARRLNIKYVDEETGEKRYVHTLNNTYCALGRTIIAIMENYQTKEGTIKIPKVLKPYLFGIEEIGPR
;
A
#
# COMPACT_ATOMS: atom_id res chain seq x y z
N MET A 1 -4.22 -26.31 14.81
CA MET A 1 -3.43 -25.11 15.17
C MET A 1 -2.54 -24.80 13.98
N THR A 2 -2.56 -23.57 13.48
CA THR A 2 -1.78 -23.18 12.30
C THR A 2 -0.31 -23.04 12.69
N THR A 3 0.55 -23.90 12.17
CA THR A 3 1.99 -23.77 12.30
C THR A 3 2.47 -22.72 11.29
N VAL A 4 2.80 -21.52 11.77
CA VAL A 4 3.54 -20.53 10.97
C VAL A 4 5.00 -20.99 10.96
N LYS A 5 5.34 -21.95 10.09
CA LYS A 5 6.74 -22.39 9.90
C LYS A 5 7.55 -21.37 9.11
N THR A 6 6.87 -20.70 8.18
CA THR A 6 7.39 -19.63 7.34
C THR A 6 6.37 -18.49 7.30
N PRO A 7 6.77 -17.25 6.96
CA PRO A 7 5.83 -16.15 6.84
C PRO A 7 4.69 -16.46 5.87
N LEU A 8 3.45 -16.28 6.32
CA LEU A 8 2.26 -16.43 5.48
C LEU A 8 2.01 -15.11 4.77
N LYS A 9 2.12 -15.11 3.44
CA LYS A 9 2.03 -13.90 2.61
C LYS A 9 0.74 -13.93 1.81
N TYR A 10 -0.11 -12.92 2.00
CA TYR A 10 -1.39 -12.77 1.32
C TYR A 10 -1.41 -11.49 0.49
N CYS A 11 -2.16 -11.52 -0.62
CA CYS A 11 -2.46 -10.37 -1.44
C CYS A 11 -3.96 -10.40 -1.76
N GLY A 12 -4.69 -9.32 -1.46
CA GLY A 12 -6.14 -9.26 -1.60
C GLY A 12 -6.61 -7.99 -2.29
N PHE A 13 -7.52 -8.14 -3.24
CA PHE A 13 -8.26 -7.02 -3.85
C PHE A 13 -9.58 -6.83 -3.13
N SER A 14 -9.94 -5.58 -2.81
CA SER A 14 -11.27 -5.25 -2.30
C SER A 14 -11.64 -3.78 -2.53
N SER A 15 -12.95 -3.53 -2.53
CA SER A 15 -13.49 -2.18 -2.31
C SER A 15 -13.40 -1.81 -0.84
N CYS A 16 -12.81 -0.64 -0.57
CA CYS A 16 -12.62 -0.07 0.75
C CYS A 16 -13.67 1.02 1.00
N PHE A 17 -14.29 1.01 2.17
CA PHE A 17 -15.30 1.99 2.57
C PHE A 17 -14.80 2.82 3.76
N ARG A 18 -14.80 4.15 3.64
CA ARG A 18 -14.36 5.07 4.70
C ARG A 18 -15.36 6.20 4.90
N ARG A 19 -15.63 6.55 6.16
CA ARG A 19 -16.49 7.70 6.50
C ARG A 19 -15.86 9.05 6.18
N GLU A 20 -14.53 9.12 6.07
CA GLU A 20 -13.76 10.37 5.86
C GLU A 20 -14.13 11.49 6.87
N ALA A 21 -14.54 11.10 8.08
CA ALA A 21 -14.87 12.02 9.15
C ALA A 21 -13.63 12.83 9.57
N GLY A 22 -13.78 14.15 9.70
CA GLY A 22 -12.68 15.07 10.01
C GLY A 22 -11.90 15.59 8.78
N ALA A 23 -12.29 15.20 7.56
CA ALA A 23 -11.66 15.68 6.33
C ALA A 23 -12.34 16.93 5.72
N TYR A 24 -13.14 17.69 6.49
CA TYR A 24 -13.89 18.85 5.97
C TYR A 24 -12.95 19.85 5.31
N GLY A 25 -13.24 20.21 4.05
CA GLY A 25 -12.43 21.16 3.28
C GLY A 25 -11.17 20.58 2.62
N LYS A 26 -10.82 19.31 2.84
CA LYS A 26 -9.60 18.68 2.28
C LYS A 26 -9.95 17.76 1.11
N ASP A 27 -9.18 17.84 0.03
CA ASP A 27 -9.25 16.93 -1.13
C ASP A 27 -10.68 16.76 -1.71
N LEU A 28 -11.46 17.85 -1.76
CA LEU A 28 -12.88 17.81 -2.15
C LEU A 28 -13.14 17.53 -3.63
N LYS A 29 -12.11 17.55 -4.47
CA LYS A 29 -12.21 17.38 -5.93
C LYS A 29 -11.44 16.15 -6.38
N GLY A 30 -11.94 15.49 -7.42
CA GLY A 30 -11.32 14.30 -7.99
C GLY A 30 -11.58 13.03 -7.17
N ILE A 31 -10.70 12.04 -7.31
CA ILE A 31 -10.84 10.70 -6.71
C ILE A 31 -9.73 10.37 -5.69
N LEU A 32 -8.99 11.39 -5.23
CA LEU A 32 -7.87 11.22 -4.30
C LEU A 32 -8.33 10.78 -2.90
N ARG A 33 -9.50 11.29 -2.50
CA ARG A 33 -10.21 11.01 -1.26
C ARG A 33 -11.69 10.80 -1.58
N GLY A 34 -12.26 9.73 -1.07
CA GLY A 34 -13.66 9.40 -1.27
C GLY A 34 -14.14 8.33 -0.31
N HIS A 35 -15.45 8.15 -0.24
CA HIS A 35 -16.06 7.16 0.66
C HIS A 35 -15.83 5.72 0.22
N GLN A 36 -15.57 5.51 -1.07
CA GLN A 36 -15.30 4.22 -1.66
C GLN A 36 -14.08 4.33 -2.58
N PHE A 37 -13.17 3.38 -2.49
CA PHE A 37 -12.05 3.21 -3.41
C PHE A 37 -11.58 1.76 -3.42
N ASP A 38 -11.00 1.30 -4.51
CA ASP A 38 -10.45 -0.05 -4.58
C ASP A 38 -8.97 -0.09 -4.19
N LYS A 39 -8.56 -1.20 -3.57
CA LYS A 39 -7.19 -1.41 -3.11
C LYS A 39 -6.77 -2.86 -3.32
N ILE A 40 -5.51 -3.04 -3.72
CA ILE A 40 -4.77 -4.28 -3.55
C ILE A 40 -3.90 -4.15 -2.29
N GLU A 41 -4.16 -5.00 -1.31
CA GLU A 41 -3.47 -5.04 -0.02
C GLU A 41 -2.58 -6.26 0.08
N MET A 42 -1.37 -6.06 0.60
CA MET A 42 -0.50 -7.14 1.06
C MET A 42 -0.61 -7.30 2.57
N PHE A 43 -0.66 -8.54 3.04
CA PHE A 43 -0.71 -8.86 4.47
C PHE A 43 0.24 -10.03 4.78
N ILE A 44 1.00 -9.92 5.87
CA ILE A 44 1.90 -10.97 6.32
C ILE A 44 1.62 -11.34 7.78
N TYR A 45 1.55 -12.64 8.04
CA TYR A 45 1.76 -13.20 9.38
C TYR A 45 3.18 -13.76 9.45
N ALA A 46 3.99 -13.25 10.38
CA ALA A 46 5.39 -13.66 10.55
C ALA A 46 5.67 -14.03 12.01
N ARG A 47 6.77 -14.75 12.25
CA ARG A 47 7.35 -14.87 13.60
C ARG A 47 8.04 -13.55 13.98
N GLU A 48 8.24 -13.33 15.28
CA GLU A 48 8.90 -12.12 15.80
C GLU A 48 10.26 -11.86 15.13
N GLY A 49 11.11 -12.90 15.03
CA GLY A 49 12.45 -12.80 14.44
C GLY A 49 12.47 -12.48 12.94
N GLU A 50 11.36 -12.68 12.21
CA GLU A 50 11.27 -12.44 10.77
C GLU A 50 10.51 -11.15 10.43
N ALA A 51 9.75 -10.60 11.37
CA ALA A 51 8.81 -9.51 11.13
C ALA A 51 9.49 -8.27 10.53
N TRP A 52 10.64 -7.86 11.07
CA TRP A 52 11.36 -6.67 10.57
C TRP A 52 11.89 -6.85 9.16
N GLN A 53 12.40 -8.04 8.82
CA GLN A 53 12.80 -8.34 7.45
C GLN A 53 11.59 -8.36 6.51
N MET A 54 10.44 -8.87 6.98
CA MET A 54 9.20 -8.86 6.20
C MET A 54 8.64 -7.46 5.99
N HIS A 55 8.91 -6.52 6.91
CA HIS A 55 8.54 -5.11 6.76
C HIS A 55 9.28 -4.47 5.58
N GLU A 56 10.61 -4.63 5.54
CA GLU A 56 11.44 -4.14 4.43
C GLU A 56 11.10 -4.86 3.11
N TYR A 57 10.78 -6.16 3.17
CA TYR A 57 10.30 -6.92 2.00
C TYR A 57 8.99 -6.33 1.43
N LEU A 58 7.99 -6.05 2.27
CA LEU A 58 6.72 -5.48 1.83
C LEU A 58 6.90 -4.11 1.20
N GLN A 59 7.77 -3.27 1.80
CA GLN A 59 8.08 -1.95 1.26
C GLN A 59 8.73 -2.08 -0.12
N ALA A 60 9.76 -2.92 -0.26
CA ALA A 60 10.43 -3.15 -1.54
C ALA A 60 9.50 -3.72 -2.63
N VAL A 61 8.51 -4.55 -2.26
CA VAL A 61 7.50 -5.05 -3.22
C VAL A 61 6.61 -3.90 -3.72
N ALA A 62 6.15 -3.02 -2.85
CA ALA A 62 5.35 -1.87 -3.25
C ALA A 62 6.15 -0.86 -4.08
N GLU A 63 7.43 -0.64 -3.76
CA GLU A 63 8.31 0.22 -4.55
C GLU A 63 8.52 -0.30 -5.97
N ARG A 64 8.71 -1.61 -6.15
CA ARG A 64 8.83 -2.21 -7.49
C ARG A 64 7.61 -1.95 -8.36
N PHE A 65 6.41 -1.88 -7.77
CA PHE A 65 5.19 -1.52 -8.51
C PHE A 65 5.29 -0.09 -9.06
N TRP A 66 5.63 0.89 -8.22
CA TRP A 66 5.77 2.29 -8.65
C TRP A 66 6.92 2.51 -9.63
N GLN A 67 8.05 1.83 -9.42
CA GLN A 67 9.19 1.81 -10.35
C GLN A 67 8.79 1.26 -11.72
N SER A 68 7.99 0.18 -11.76
CA SER A 68 7.53 -0.41 -13.03
C SER A 68 6.60 0.52 -13.82
N LEU A 69 5.91 1.43 -13.13
CA LEU A 69 5.07 2.47 -13.72
C LEU A 69 5.86 3.75 -14.04
N GLU A 70 7.18 3.79 -13.75
CA GLU A 70 8.03 4.97 -13.93
C GLU A 70 7.46 6.23 -13.21
N ILE A 71 6.75 6.05 -12.08
CA ILE A 71 6.21 7.15 -11.28
C ILE A 71 7.26 7.62 -10.27
N PRO A 72 7.64 8.91 -10.24
CA PRO A 72 8.53 9.43 -9.21
C PRO A 72 7.87 9.34 -7.83
N TYR A 73 8.59 8.82 -6.84
CA TYR A 73 8.08 8.67 -5.48
C TYR A 73 9.18 8.90 -4.43
N GLN A 74 8.76 9.11 -3.19
CA GLN A 74 9.61 9.12 -2.00
C GLN A 74 9.04 8.17 -0.94
N VAL A 75 9.90 7.69 -0.04
CA VAL A 75 9.52 6.85 1.10
C VAL A 75 9.87 7.60 2.38
N LEU A 76 8.87 7.80 3.23
CA LEU A 76 9.01 8.49 4.51
C LEU A 76 8.91 7.50 5.65
N LEU A 77 9.86 7.53 6.59
CA LEU A 77 9.70 6.89 7.89
C LEU A 77 8.88 7.81 8.79
N MET A 78 7.72 7.32 9.24
CA MET A 78 6.79 8.15 10.01
C MET A 78 7.28 8.38 11.43
N CYS A 79 7.16 9.63 11.91
CA CYS A 79 7.47 9.96 13.29
C CYS A 79 6.40 9.39 14.24
N SER A 80 6.73 9.27 15.52
CA SER A 80 5.84 8.69 16.54
C SER A 80 4.49 9.42 16.67
N GLY A 81 4.43 10.72 16.37
CA GLY A 81 3.19 11.51 16.41
C GLY A 81 2.22 11.23 15.27
N ASP A 82 2.70 10.67 14.15
CA ASP A 82 1.91 10.47 12.91
C ASP A 82 1.83 8.99 12.49
N ILE A 83 2.41 8.10 13.28
CA ILE A 83 2.45 6.67 12.97
C ILE A 83 1.05 6.01 13.03
N GLY A 84 0.22 6.45 13.98
CA GLY A 84 -1.14 5.92 14.21
C GLY A 84 -1.18 4.48 14.73
N ALA A 85 -2.23 4.13 15.48
CA ALA A 85 -2.49 2.74 15.86
C ALA A 85 -2.96 1.93 14.65
N PRO A 86 -2.59 0.64 14.52
CA PRO A 86 -1.85 -0.21 15.47
C PRO A 86 -0.32 -0.28 15.24
N ASN A 87 0.25 0.65 14.49
CA ASN A 87 1.56 0.49 13.89
C ASN A 87 2.71 0.72 14.90
N ALA A 88 3.69 -0.18 14.92
CA ALA A 88 4.93 0.00 15.70
C ALA A 88 6.04 0.68 14.88
N LYS A 89 6.10 0.42 13.57
CA LYS A 89 6.91 1.15 12.58
C LYS A 89 6.11 1.27 11.28
N LYS A 90 6.14 2.43 10.64
CA LYS A 90 5.41 2.70 9.40
C LYS A 90 6.26 3.46 8.39
N TYR A 91 6.20 3.03 7.13
CA TYR A 91 6.63 3.81 5.99
C TYR A 91 5.41 4.34 5.23
N ASP A 92 5.43 5.60 4.81
CA ASP A 92 4.52 6.10 3.78
C ASP A 92 5.27 6.24 2.45
N THR A 93 4.70 5.66 1.40
CA THR A 93 5.17 5.85 0.02
C THR A 93 4.34 6.95 -0.61
N GLU A 94 4.97 8.02 -1.06
CA GLU A 94 4.30 9.17 -1.67
C GLU A 94 4.75 9.36 -3.10
N GLY A 95 3.81 9.51 -4.02
CA GLY A 95 4.10 9.75 -5.44
C GLY A 95 3.94 11.20 -5.83
N TRP A 96 4.75 11.63 -6.78
CA TRP A 96 4.69 12.98 -7.33
C TRP A 96 3.40 13.18 -8.14
N LEU A 97 2.62 14.20 -7.77
CA LEU A 97 1.43 14.64 -8.51
C LEU A 97 1.71 16.00 -9.15
N PRO A 98 2.03 16.06 -10.47
CA PRO A 98 2.31 17.30 -11.19
C PRO A 98 1.25 18.40 -11.06
N GLY A 99 -0.04 18.02 -11.02
CA GLY A 99 -1.16 18.95 -10.90
C GLY A 99 -1.16 19.70 -9.57
N GLU A 100 -0.72 19.04 -8.50
CA GLU A 100 -0.62 19.63 -7.17
C GLU A 100 0.79 20.13 -6.81
N ARG A 101 1.81 19.77 -7.61
CA ARG A 101 3.22 20.10 -7.40
C ARG A 101 3.75 19.63 -6.03
N GLN A 102 3.31 18.45 -5.61
CA GLN A 102 3.73 17.86 -4.33
C GLN A 102 3.68 16.33 -4.39
N TYR A 103 4.37 15.70 -3.45
CA TYR A 103 4.23 14.27 -3.19
C TYR A 103 2.96 14.02 -2.37
N ARG A 104 2.17 13.00 -2.76
CA ARG A 104 0.97 12.59 -2.03
C ARG A 104 1.02 11.10 -1.71
N ALA A 105 0.53 10.74 -0.53
CA ALA A 105 0.47 9.35 -0.08
C ALA A 105 -0.19 8.43 -1.11
N LEU A 106 0.52 7.37 -1.50
CA LEU A 106 0.06 6.31 -2.38
C LEU A 106 -0.06 4.97 -1.66
N GLY A 107 0.83 4.70 -0.71
CA GLY A 107 0.83 3.49 0.10
C GLY A 107 1.34 3.73 1.52
N SER A 108 1.06 2.77 2.39
CA SER A 108 1.40 2.78 3.81
C SER A 108 1.80 1.37 4.19
N CYS A 109 3.05 1.18 4.63
CA CYS A 109 3.62 -0.11 5.00
C CYS A 109 3.89 -0.16 6.50
N SER A 110 3.21 -1.03 7.23
CA SER A 110 3.28 -1.11 8.68
C SER A 110 3.73 -2.47 9.19
N ASN A 111 4.51 -2.44 10.27
CA ASN A 111 4.69 -3.57 11.18
C ASN A 111 3.94 -3.28 12.48
N ASP A 112 2.97 -4.11 12.80
CA ASP A 112 2.09 -3.93 13.97
C ASP A 112 2.55 -4.76 15.18
N THR A 113 3.72 -5.41 15.06
CA THR A 113 4.21 -6.45 15.96
C THR A 113 3.08 -7.41 16.33
N ASP A 114 2.90 -7.73 17.60
CA ASP A 114 1.85 -8.61 18.07
C ASP A 114 0.55 -7.88 18.46
N PHE A 115 0.42 -6.57 18.19
CA PHE A 115 -0.72 -5.76 18.65
C PHE A 115 -2.06 -6.31 18.17
N GLN A 116 -2.19 -6.57 16.87
CA GLN A 116 -3.41 -7.16 16.31
C GLN A 116 -3.55 -8.63 16.71
N ALA A 117 -2.44 -9.39 16.70
CA ALA A 117 -2.43 -10.81 17.04
C ALA A 117 -2.90 -11.08 18.47
N ARG A 118 -2.55 -10.23 19.43
CA ARG A 118 -3.04 -10.29 20.81
C ARG A 118 -4.55 -10.09 20.89
N ARG A 119 -5.08 -9.11 20.16
CA ARG A 119 -6.53 -8.81 20.13
C ARG A 119 -7.34 -9.92 19.46
N LEU A 120 -6.78 -10.57 18.45
CA LEU A 120 -7.42 -11.64 17.70
C LEU A 120 -7.05 -13.05 18.20
N ASN A 121 -6.22 -13.15 19.24
CA ASN A 121 -5.70 -14.40 19.80
C ASN A 121 -5.01 -15.31 18.75
N ILE A 122 -4.23 -14.73 17.84
CA ILE A 122 -3.54 -15.45 16.77
C ILE A 122 -2.14 -15.86 17.26
N LYS A 123 -1.91 -17.18 17.35
CA LYS A 123 -0.68 -17.75 17.90
C LYS A 123 -0.10 -18.81 16.98
N TYR A 124 1.21 -19.00 17.06
CA TYR A 124 1.92 -20.16 16.53
C TYR A 124 2.54 -20.96 17.69
N VAL A 125 2.90 -22.21 17.42
CA VAL A 125 3.70 -23.03 18.33
C VAL A 125 5.15 -22.89 17.89
N ASP A 126 6.01 -22.43 18.80
CA ASP A 126 7.45 -22.44 18.61
C ASP A 126 7.94 -23.90 18.59
N GLU A 127 8.63 -24.29 17.53
CA GLU A 127 9.02 -25.69 17.34
C GLU A 127 10.24 -26.07 18.19
N GLU A 128 11.04 -25.10 18.63
CA GLU A 128 12.22 -25.33 19.48
C GLU A 128 11.81 -25.43 20.95
N THR A 129 10.92 -24.56 21.41
CA THR A 129 10.52 -24.48 22.82
C THR A 129 9.19 -25.15 23.13
N GLY A 130 8.34 -25.41 22.13
CA GLY A 130 6.96 -25.86 22.32
C GLY A 130 6.00 -24.78 22.84
N GLU A 131 6.49 -23.56 23.08
CA GLU A 131 5.69 -22.47 23.61
C GLU A 131 4.71 -21.91 22.57
N LYS A 132 3.54 -21.45 23.03
CA LYS A 132 2.61 -20.70 22.19
C LYS A 132 2.98 -19.23 22.20
N ARG A 133 3.38 -18.68 21.05
CA ARG A 133 3.75 -17.28 20.87
C ARG A 133 2.78 -16.57 19.94
N TYR A 134 2.58 -15.27 20.13
CA TYR A 134 1.79 -14.47 19.20
C TYR A 134 2.56 -14.25 17.90
N VAL A 135 1.85 -14.31 16.78
CA VAL A 135 2.42 -13.91 15.49
C VAL A 135 2.60 -12.39 15.45
N HIS A 136 3.50 -11.92 14.58
CA HIS A 136 3.54 -10.53 14.18
C HIS A 136 2.71 -10.33 12.90
N THR A 137 1.99 -9.21 12.83
CA THR A 137 1.20 -8.85 11.64
C THR A 137 1.80 -7.64 10.94
N LEU A 138 1.81 -7.71 9.62
CA LEU A 138 2.28 -6.64 8.75
C LEU A 138 1.31 -6.42 7.61
N ASN A 139 1.21 -5.17 7.16
CA ASN A 139 0.36 -4.81 6.04
C ASN A 139 1.06 -3.76 5.17
N ASN A 140 0.77 -3.77 3.88
CA ASN A 140 1.17 -2.70 2.97
C ASN A 140 0.17 -2.55 1.81
N THR A 141 -0.12 -1.31 1.46
CA THR A 141 -0.84 -0.99 0.22
C THR A 141 0.07 -1.32 -0.97
N TYR A 142 -0.31 -2.33 -1.77
CA TYR A 142 0.37 -2.57 -3.05
C TYR A 142 -0.06 -1.55 -4.09
N CYS A 143 -1.37 -1.30 -4.18
CA CYS A 143 -1.95 -0.36 -5.13
C CYS A 143 -3.28 0.16 -4.59
N ALA A 144 -3.36 1.46 -4.28
CA ALA A 144 -4.64 2.14 -4.11
C ALA A 144 -5.09 2.64 -5.49
N LEU A 145 -6.10 1.99 -6.09
CA LEU A 145 -6.37 2.11 -7.53
C LEU A 145 -6.71 3.55 -7.92
N GLY A 146 -7.56 4.25 -7.17
CA GLY A 146 -7.92 5.65 -7.47
C GLY A 146 -6.72 6.59 -7.48
N ARG A 147 -5.79 6.43 -6.52
CA ARG A 147 -4.56 7.24 -6.46
C ARG A 147 -3.56 6.86 -7.54
N THR A 148 -3.51 5.58 -7.89
CA THR A 148 -2.68 5.06 -8.99
C THR A 148 -3.15 5.63 -10.32
N ILE A 149 -4.47 5.69 -10.55
CA ILE A 149 -5.06 6.33 -11.72
C ILE A 149 -4.66 7.80 -11.78
N ILE A 150 -4.79 8.56 -10.68
CA ILE A 150 -4.35 9.96 -10.64
C ILE A 150 -2.86 10.09 -11.00
N ALA A 151 -2.00 9.29 -10.36
CA ALA A 151 -0.57 9.32 -10.62
C ALA A 151 -0.23 9.04 -12.09
N ILE A 152 -0.88 8.06 -12.71
CA ILE A 152 -0.72 7.76 -14.14
C ILE A 152 -1.23 8.93 -14.98
N MET A 153 -2.47 9.37 -14.78
CA MET A 153 -3.09 10.44 -15.56
C MET A 153 -2.23 11.72 -15.54
N GLU A 154 -1.73 12.12 -14.38
CA GLU A 154 -0.97 13.36 -14.27
C GLU A 154 0.46 13.23 -14.80
N ASN A 155 1.16 12.10 -14.58
CA ASN A 155 2.54 11.93 -15.02
C ASN A 155 2.65 11.53 -16.51
N TYR A 156 1.60 10.96 -17.09
CA TYR A 156 1.57 10.52 -18.49
C TYR A 156 0.70 11.40 -19.41
N GLN A 157 0.22 12.56 -18.93
CA GLN A 157 -0.51 13.50 -19.76
C GLN A 157 0.37 14.08 -20.88
N THR A 158 -0.25 14.40 -22.01
CA THR A 158 0.37 15.08 -23.15
C THR A 158 -0.07 16.54 -23.24
N LYS A 159 0.52 17.32 -24.15
CA LYS A 159 0.08 18.71 -24.39
C LYS A 159 -1.30 18.76 -25.04
N GLU A 160 -1.68 17.67 -25.70
CA GLU A 160 -2.92 17.47 -26.41
C GLU A 160 -4.07 17.05 -25.47
N GLY A 161 -3.79 16.85 -24.17
CA GLY A 161 -4.78 16.45 -23.17
C GLY A 161 -5.12 14.96 -23.16
N THR A 162 -4.32 14.16 -23.87
CA THR A 162 -4.38 12.69 -23.87
C THR A 162 -3.45 12.11 -22.81
N ILE A 163 -3.57 10.82 -22.53
CA ILE A 163 -2.79 10.10 -21.51
C ILE A 163 -2.07 8.93 -22.19
N LYS A 164 -0.74 8.94 -22.17
CA LYS A 164 0.05 7.81 -22.64
C LYS A 164 -0.08 6.64 -21.67
N ILE A 165 -0.11 5.43 -22.20
CA ILE A 165 -0.16 4.22 -21.37
C ILE A 165 1.25 3.83 -20.91
N PRO A 166 1.50 3.66 -19.59
CA PRO A 166 2.75 3.11 -19.09
C PRO A 166 3.08 1.79 -19.78
N LYS A 167 4.35 1.58 -20.17
CA LYS A 167 4.76 0.40 -20.96
C LYS A 167 4.32 -0.92 -20.32
N VAL A 168 4.42 -1.02 -19.00
CA VAL A 168 4.04 -2.22 -18.23
C VAL A 168 2.54 -2.54 -18.29
N LEU A 169 1.69 -1.55 -18.58
CA LEU A 169 0.23 -1.72 -18.65
C LEU A 169 -0.28 -2.07 -20.04
N LYS A 170 0.47 -1.80 -21.11
CA LYS A 170 0.05 -2.06 -22.50
C LYS A 170 -0.39 -3.50 -22.77
N PRO A 171 0.28 -4.55 -22.24
CA PRO A 171 -0.17 -5.93 -22.44
C PRO A 171 -1.56 -6.21 -21.83
N TYR A 172 -1.94 -5.48 -20.79
CA TYR A 172 -3.24 -5.61 -20.11
C TYR A 172 -4.34 -4.76 -20.76
N LEU A 173 -3.97 -3.86 -21.68
CA LEU A 173 -4.87 -2.94 -22.37
C LEU A 173 -4.88 -3.21 -23.88
N PHE A 174 -4.67 -4.46 -24.31
CA PHE A 174 -4.72 -4.88 -25.71
C PHE A 174 -3.82 -4.04 -26.66
N GLY A 175 -2.70 -3.53 -26.16
CA GLY A 175 -1.77 -2.71 -26.94
C GLY A 175 -2.19 -1.25 -27.14
N ILE A 176 -3.20 -0.76 -26.40
CA ILE A 176 -3.54 0.67 -26.40
C ILE A 176 -2.30 1.48 -25.96
N GLU A 177 -1.90 2.42 -26.81
CA GLU A 177 -0.74 3.29 -26.61
C GLU A 177 -1.12 4.57 -25.85
N GLU A 178 -2.33 5.07 -26.07
CA GLU A 178 -2.78 6.38 -25.60
C GLU A 178 -4.30 6.42 -25.42
N ILE A 179 -4.79 7.12 -24.40
CA ILE A 179 -6.21 7.37 -24.12
C ILE A 179 -6.50 8.85 -24.31
N GLY A 180 -7.51 9.18 -25.12
CA GLY A 180 -7.97 10.55 -25.35
C GLY A 180 -9.49 10.63 -25.46
N PRO A 181 -10.06 11.84 -25.56
CA PRO A 181 -11.47 12.02 -25.87
C PRO A 181 -11.82 11.30 -27.19
N ARG A 182 -12.97 10.65 -27.21
CA ARG A 182 -13.54 10.08 -28.44
C ARG A 182 -14.09 11.16 -29.35
#